data_AF-A0A2V1DCM6-F1
#
_entry.id   AF-A0A2V1DCM6-F1
#
_cell.length_a   1.000
_cell.length_b   1.000
_cell.length_c   1.000
_cell.angle_alpha   90.00
_cell.angle_beta   90.00
_cell.angle_gamma   90.00
#
_symmetry.space_group_name_H-M   'P 1'
#
loop_
_entity.id
_entity.type
_entity.pdbx_description
1 polymer ?
#
loop_
_entity_poly.entity_id
_entity_poly.type
_entity_poly.pdbx_seq_one_letter_code
_entity_poly.pdbx_strand_id
1 'polypeptide(L)'
;ESPVSDHRRKLSFKFPVRPTDSTSIDSTATSLVSSSTLPEEGLSLLEMKERDLEYKHRHTFIGTASLDDLLDRLEISATHKSTKTGVIKAFIHLASTEQILARQSSPTSDGWEFVQRTVSDMSPASDDYLMQSHVRLGVISLQSFLEMVPWDDGDQTDTVNVVDAFCAASHLDQSLSRESKARAFRSWMVR
;
A
#
# COMPACT_ATOMS: atom_id res chain seq x y z
N GLU A 1 24.17 55.54 1.22
CA GLU A 1 24.93 54.71 0.27
C GLU A 1 24.61 53.24 0.49
N SER A 2 24.44 52.47 -0.59
CA SER A 2 24.25 51.02 -0.62
C SER A 2 25.63 50.29 -0.61
N PRO A 3 25.72 48.95 -0.76
CA PRO A 3 25.89 47.96 0.30
C PRO A 3 27.25 47.20 0.22
N VAL A 4 27.64 46.47 1.26
CA VAL A 4 28.74 45.48 1.15
C VAL A 4 28.14 44.08 1.29
N SER A 5 28.09 43.40 0.15
CA SER A 5 27.71 41.99 0.00
C SER A 5 28.98 41.14 0.02
N ASP A 6 29.03 40.10 0.86
CA ASP A 6 29.94 38.95 0.75
C ASP A 6 29.62 37.97 1.90
N HIS A 7 29.42 36.65 1.75
CA HIS A 7 29.92 35.71 0.77
C HIS A 7 28.93 34.57 0.49
N ARG A 8 28.76 34.25 -0.79
CA ARG A 8 28.02 33.12 -1.34
C ARG A 8 28.91 31.88 -1.38
N ARG A 9 28.65 30.84 -0.58
CA ARG A 9 29.30 29.53 -0.80
C ARG A 9 28.61 28.81 -1.95
N LYS A 10 29.27 28.80 -3.12
CA LYS A 10 28.91 27.96 -4.27
C LYS A 10 29.39 26.54 -3.99
N LEU A 11 28.48 25.62 -3.67
CA LEU A 11 28.76 24.19 -3.69
C LEU A 11 28.62 23.70 -5.12
N SER A 12 29.75 23.52 -5.82
CA SER A 12 29.81 22.84 -7.10
C SER A 12 29.88 21.33 -6.85
N PHE A 13 28.77 20.63 -7.00
CA PHE A 13 28.80 19.17 -7.09
C PHE A 13 29.10 18.78 -8.54
N LYS A 14 30.25 18.11 -8.71
CA LYS A 14 30.75 17.59 -9.98
C LYS A 14 29.85 16.44 -10.44
N PHE A 15 29.02 16.68 -11.45
CA PHE A 15 28.40 15.61 -12.22
C PHE A 15 29.39 15.09 -13.27
N PRO A 16 29.62 13.77 -13.39
CA PRO A 16 30.36 13.22 -14.51
C PRO A 16 29.50 13.33 -15.77
N VAL A 17 29.83 14.30 -16.63
CA VAL A 17 29.33 14.40 -18.00
C VAL A 17 30.22 13.50 -18.86
N ARG A 18 29.66 12.46 -19.47
CA ARG A 18 30.31 11.74 -20.58
C ARG A 18 29.83 12.39 -21.89
N PRO A 19 30.66 13.17 -22.59
CA PRO A 19 30.33 13.61 -23.94
C PRO A 19 30.46 12.44 -24.92
N THR A 20 29.46 12.33 -25.78
CA THR A 20 29.39 11.48 -26.97
C THR A 20 30.35 11.99 -28.05
N ASP A 21 31.12 11.11 -28.69
CA ASP A 21 31.70 11.38 -30.00
C ASP A 21 31.04 10.49 -31.06
N SER A 22 30.51 11.16 -32.08
CA SER A 22 29.88 10.61 -33.27
C SER A 22 30.91 10.36 -34.39
N THR A 23 30.93 9.12 -34.88
CA THR A 23 31.05 8.66 -36.28
C THR A 23 32.16 9.22 -37.18
N SER A 24 33.15 8.39 -37.57
CA SER A 24 33.42 8.00 -38.99
C SER A 24 34.50 6.90 -39.15
N ILE A 25 34.05 5.72 -39.61
CA ILE A 25 34.61 4.75 -40.60
C ILE A 25 36.04 4.97 -41.15
N ASP A 26 36.93 3.95 -41.07
CA ASP A 26 37.33 3.09 -42.22
C ASP A 26 38.20 1.85 -41.79
N SER A 27 38.44 0.95 -42.75
CA SER A 27 38.54 -0.51 -42.64
C SER A 27 39.93 -1.18 -42.43
N THR A 28 39.88 -2.48 -42.09
CA THR A 28 40.80 -3.61 -42.44
C THR A 28 41.85 -4.10 -41.41
N ALA A 29 41.61 -5.27 -40.77
CA ALA A 29 42.47 -6.47 -40.82
C ALA A 29 42.03 -7.59 -39.84
N THR A 30 41.86 -8.77 -40.43
CA THR A 30 41.53 -10.13 -39.99
C THR A 30 42.30 -10.69 -38.77
N SER A 31 41.64 -11.45 -37.86
CA SER A 31 41.87 -12.90 -37.64
C SER A 31 41.43 -13.44 -36.25
N LEU A 32 40.42 -14.33 -36.27
CA LEU A 32 40.25 -15.63 -35.58
C LEU A 32 40.58 -15.78 -34.06
N VAL A 33 39.57 -16.06 -33.22
CA VAL A 33 39.15 -17.40 -32.72
C VAL A 33 38.17 -17.25 -31.54
N SER A 34 36.99 -17.86 -31.72
CA SER A 34 36.04 -18.45 -30.77
C SER A 34 36.16 -18.19 -29.25
N SER A 35 35.07 -17.70 -28.67
CA SER A 35 34.40 -18.36 -27.53
C SER A 35 32.97 -17.87 -27.39
N SER A 36 32.04 -18.78 -27.67
CA SER A 36 30.62 -18.70 -27.33
C SER A 36 30.46 -18.40 -25.85
N THR A 37 29.95 -17.22 -25.51
CA THR A 37 29.26 -16.98 -24.24
C THR A 37 27.89 -16.39 -24.57
N LEU A 38 26.89 -17.14 -24.14
CA LEU A 38 25.47 -16.84 -24.22
C LEU A 38 25.19 -15.45 -23.62
N PRO A 39 24.16 -14.73 -24.11
CA PRO A 39 23.65 -13.56 -23.40
C PRO A 39 22.86 -14.04 -22.17
N GLU A 40 23.55 -14.28 -21.04
CA GLU A 40 22.92 -14.27 -19.73
C GLU A 40 22.91 -12.84 -19.20
N GLU A 41 21.85 -12.09 -19.48
CA GLU A 41 21.40 -10.97 -18.63
C GLU A 41 19.98 -10.59 -19.03
N GLY A 42 19.10 -11.57 -18.89
CA GLY A 42 17.67 -11.41 -19.02
C GLY A 42 17.04 -12.42 -18.09
N LEU A 43 17.05 -12.15 -16.78
CA LEU A 43 15.99 -12.68 -15.93
C LEU A 43 14.71 -12.39 -16.70
N SER A 44 14.01 -13.45 -17.09
CA SER A 44 12.94 -13.33 -18.07
C SER A 44 12.01 -12.24 -17.56
N LEU A 45 11.57 -11.34 -18.44
CA LEU A 45 10.63 -10.27 -18.07
C LEU A 45 9.43 -10.85 -17.28
N LEU A 46 9.12 -12.12 -17.51
CA LEU A 46 8.24 -12.98 -16.74
C LEU A 46 8.69 -13.21 -15.28
N GLU A 47 9.90 -13.68 -15.00
CA GLU A 47 10.44 -13.82 -13.63
C GLU A 47 10.57 -12.48 -12.89
N MET A 48 10.88 -11.39 -13.60
CA MET A 48 10.84 -10.05 -13.01
C MET A 48 9.42 -9.62 -12.66
N LYS A 49 8.44 -9.87 -13.54
CA LYS A 49 7.02 -9.62 -13.27
C LYS A 49 6.48 -10.51 -12.17
N GLU A 50 6.91 -11.77 -12.11
CA GLU A 50 6.50 -12.74 -11.08
C GLU A 50 7.04 -12.33 -9.72
N ARG A 51 8.32 -11.93 -9.62
CA ARG A 51 8.88 -11.37 -8.38
C ARG A 51 8.24 -10.03 -7.99
N ASP A 52 7.89 -9.17 -8.95
CA ASP A 52 7.17 -7.92 -8.66
C ASP A 52 5.73 -8.19 -8.21
N LEU A 53 5.05 -9.18 -8.79
CA LEU A 53 3.74 -9.66 -8.35
C LEU A 53 3.80 -10.25 -6.95
N GLU A 54 4.78 -11.12 -6.66
CA GLU A 54 5.02 -11.62 -5.31
C GLU A 54 5.39 -10.50 -4.33
N TYR A 55 6.16 -9.51 -4.77
CA TYR A 55 6.51 -8.36 -3.94
C TYR A 55 5.26 -7.55 -3.61
N LYS A 56 4.45 -7.18 -4.61
CA LYS A 56 3.19 -6.46 -4.38
C LYS A 56 2.19 -7.28 -3.55
N HIS A 57 2.12 -8.59 -3.77
CA HIS A 57 1.31 -9.52 -2.99
C HIS A 57 1.73 -9.54 -1.50
N ARG A 58 3.04 -9.60 -1.23
CA ARG A 58 3.59 -9.54 0.13
C ARG A 58 3.61 -8.14 0.76
N HIS A 59 3.29 -7.07 0.01
CA HIS A 59 3.42 -5.68 0.46
C HIS A 59 2.12 -4.86 0.37
N THR A 60 0.97 -5.52 0.16
CA THR A 60 -0.33 -4.86 0.25
C THR A 60 -0.91 -5.06 1.64
N PHE A 61 -0.89 -3.99 2.44
CA PHE A 61 -1.35 -3.98 3.83
C PHE A 61 -2.27 -2.80 4.09
N ILE A 62 -3.25 -3.00 4.98
CA ILE A 62 -3.98 -1.93 5.63
C ILE A 62 -3.75 -2.10 7.14
N GLY A 63 -3.09 -1.12 7.76
CA GLY A 63 -2.65 -1.26 9.14
C GLY A 63 -1.77 -2.50 9.34
N THR A 64 -2.21 -3.45 10.17
CA THR A 64 -1.49 -4.73 10.39
C THR A 64 -1.98 -5.90 9.55
N ALA A 65 -3.06 -5.75 8.77
CA ALA A 65 -3.65 -6.83 8.00
C ALA A 65 -3.10 -6.87 6.57
N SER A 66 -2.75 -8.07 6.11
CA SER A 66 -2.31 -8.30 4.73
C SER A 66 -3.48 -8.60 3.79
N LEU A 67 -3.22 -8.54 2.48
CA LEU A 67 -4.17 -9.02 1.47
C LEU A 67 -4.47 -10.52 1.63
N ASP A 68 -3.47 -11.32 2.01
CA ASP A 68 -3.63 -12.77 2.27
C ASP A 68 -4.61 -13.01 3.43
N ASP A 69 -4.46 -12.23 4.51
CA ASP A 69 -5.39 -12.29 5.65
C ASP A 69 -6.84 -11.98 5.27
N LEU A 70 -7.04 -11.09 4.29
CA LEU A 70 -8.37 -10.78 3.75
C LEU A 70 -8.91 -11.96 2.94
N LEU A 71 -8.11 -12.50 2.01
CA LEU A 71 -8.51 -13.59 1.14
C LEU A 71 -8.88 -14.85 1.92
N ASP A 72 -8.11 -15.17 2.98
CA ASP A 72 -8.38 -16.29 3.89
C ASP A 72 -9.73 -16.18 4.60
N ARG A 73 -10.24 -14.95 4.78
CA ARG A 73 -11.49 -14.66 5.50
C ARG A 73 -12.66 -14.36 4.58
N LEU A 74 -12.39 -14.19 3.29
CA LEU A 74 -13.39 -13.79 2.34
C LEU A 74 -14.27 -14.98 1.97
N GLU A 75 -15.59 -14.82 2.15
CA GLU A 75 -16.56 -15.81 1.66
C GLU A 75 -16.65 -15.69 0.12
N ILE A 76 -15.96 -16.59 -0.59
CA ILE A 76 -15.94 -16.65 -2.06
C ILE A 76 -16.85 -17.77 -2.54
N SER A 77 -17.79 -17.44 -3.42
CA SER A 77 -18.69 -18.40 -4.06
C SER A 77 -17.98 -19.24 -5.12
N ALA A 78 -18.62 -20.32 -5.56
CA ALA A 78 -18.12 -21.15 -6.67
C ALA A 78 -17.97 -20.37 -8.00
N THR A 79 -18.59 -19.20 -8.12
CA THR A 79 -18.49 -18.31 -9.29
C THR A 79 -17.51 -17.16 -9.05
N HIS A 80 -16.60 -17.27 -8.07
CA HIS A 80 -15.61 -16.24 -7.72
C HIS A 80 -16.23 -14.88 -7.36
N LYS A 81 -17.42 -14.91 -6.74
CA LYS A 81 -18.09 -13.72 -6.22
C LYS A 81 -18.06 -13.69 -4.70
N SER A 82 -18.07 -12.49 -4.14
CA SER A 82 -18.18 -12.26 -2.71
C SER A 82 -19.41 -11.40 -2.42
N THR A 83 -20.05 -11.67 -1.28
CA THR A 83 -21.19 -10.88 -0.81
C THR A 83 -20.68 -9.71 0.03
N LYS A 84 -21.43 -8.61 0.05
CA LYS A 84 -21.14 -7.46 0.90
C LYS A 84 -21.04 -7.85 2.37
N THR A 85 -21.96 -8.67 2.85
CA THR A 85 -21.91 -9.21 4.22
C THR A 85 -20.64 -10.03 4.48
N GLY A 86 -20.20 -10.85 3.53
CA GLY A 86 -18.95 -11.60 3.65
C GLY A 86 -17.73 -10.68 3.74
N VAL A 87 -17.69 -9.63 2.92
CA VAL A 87 -16.64 -8.60 2.96
C VAL A 87 -16.64 -7.84 4.29
N ILE A 88 -17.82 -7.46 4.79
CA ILE A 88 -17.99 -6.79 6.08
C ILE A 88 -17.44 -7.64 7.22
N LYS A 89 -17.82 -8.92 7.28
CA LYS A 89 -17.32 -9.85 8.31
C LYS A 89 -15.81 -9.99 8.27
N ALA A 90 -15.24 -10.18 7.06
CA ALA A 90 -13.80 -10.29 6.89
C ALA A 90 -13.09 -9.03 7.41
N PHE A 91 -13.57 -7.85 7.02
CA PHE A 91 -12.99 -6.57 7.47
C PHE A 91 -13.09 -6.37 8.98
N ILE A 92 -14.26 -6.63 9.58
CA ILE A 92 -14.47 -6.51 11.04
C ILE A 92 -13.52 -7.46 11.78
N HIS A 93 -13.33 -8.68 11.29
CA HIS A 93 -12.41 -9.62 11.88
C HIS A 93 -10.97 -9.07 11.83
N LEU A 94 -10.51 -8.54 10.69
CA LEU A 94 -9.17 -7.96 10.57
C LEU A 94 -8.98 -6.78 11.52
N ALA A 95 -9.96 -5.87 11.57
CA ALA A 95 -9.97 -4.71 12.46
C ALA A 95 -9.94 -5.11 13.94
N SER A 96 -10.70 -6.15 14.32
CA SER A 96 -10.68 -6.73 15.66
C SER A 96 -9.31 -7.28 16.02
N THR A 97 -8.69 -8.07 15.13
CA THR A 97 -7.33 -8.59 15.33
C THR A 97 -6.31 -7.48 15.51
N GLU A 98 -6.32 -6.46 14.65
CA GLU A 98 -5.42 -5.31 14.77
C GLU A 98 -5.59 -4.60 16.13
N GLN A 99 -6.82 -4.38 16.56
CA GLN A 99 -7.09 -3.72 17.83
C GLN A 99 -6.59 -4.55 19.03
N ILE A 100 -6.72 -5.87 18.98
CA ILE A 100 -6.18 -6.78 20.00
C ILE A 100 -4.66 -6.67 20.04
N LEU A 101 -3.99 -6.71 18.88
CA LEU A 101 -2.54 -6.57 18.78
C LEU A 101 -2.06 -5.21 19.30
N ALA A 102 -2.75 -4.13 18.95
CA ALA A 102 -2.44 -2.79 19.42
C ALA A 102 -2.57 -2.67 20.95
N ARG A 103 -3.58 -3.33 21.55
CA ARG A 103 -3.76 -3.38 23.00
C ARG A 103 -2.66 -4.19 23.69
N GLN A 104 -2.31 -5.34 23.15
CA GLN A 104 -1.28 -6.22 23.72
C GLN A 104 0.13 -5.63 23.61
N SER A 105 0.39 -4.85 22.56
CA SER A 105 1.67 -4.16 22.37
C SER A 105 1.77 -2.82 23.11
N SER A 106 0.66 -2.31 23.64
CA SER A 106 0.64 -1.05 24.38
C SER A 106 1.37 -1.20 25.72
N PRO A 107 2.34 -0.32 26.03
CA PRO A 107 3.04 -0.35 27.32
C PRO A 107 2.16 0.13 28.49
N THR A 108 1.06 0.81 28.18
CA THR A 108 0.10 1.34 29.16
C THR A 108 -1.32 0.89 28.83
N SER A 109 -2.10 0.54 29.85
CA SER A 109 -3.52 0.22 29.70
C SER A 109 -4.43 1.46 29.69
N ASP A 110 -3.93 2.60 30.16
CA ASP A 110 -4.72 3.83 30.29
C ASP A 110 -5.18 4.36 28.93
N GLY A 111 -6.44 4.79 28.87
CA GLY A 111 -7.07 5.37 27.69
C GLY A 111 -7.75 4.35 26.77
N TRP A 112 -7.49 3.04 26.93
CA TRP A 112 -8.15 1.99 26.17
C TRP A 112 -9.64 1.81 26.51
N GLU A 113 -10.08 2.31 27.67
CA GLU A 113 -11.47 2.40 28.09
C GLU A 113 -12.30 3.34 27.21
N PHE A 114 -11.68 4.33 26.57
CA PHE A 114 -12.34 5.25 25.64
C PHE A 114 -12.32 4.75 24.19
N VAL A 115 -11.54 3.71 23.90
CA VAL A 115 -11.46 3.10 22.57
C VAL A 115 -12.54 2.03 22.45
N GLN A 116 -13.57 2.32 21.66
CA GLN A 116 -14.64 1.37 21.36
C GLN A 116 -14.06 0.06 20.82
N ARG A 117 -14.51 -1.07 21.37
CA ARG A 117 -14.06 -2.39 20.91
C ARG A 117 -14.72 -2.75 19.60
N THR A 118 -13.91 -3.13 18.62
CA THR A 118 -14.37 -3.85 17.44
C THR A 118 -14.50 -5.32 17.84
N VAL A 119 -15.71 -5.83 17.94
CA VAL A 119 -15.96 -7.25 18.25
C VAL A 119 -16.31 -7.98 16.96
N SER A 120 -15.79 -9.20 16.79
CA SER A 120 -16.03 -10.00 15.58
C SER A 120 -17.51 -10.40 15.38
N ASP A 121 -18.35 -10.22 16.40
CA ASP A 121 -19.79 -10.52 16.39
C ASP A 121 -20.68 -9.28 16.14
N MET A 122 -20.18 -8.30 15.38
CA MET A 122 -20.98 -7.14 14.97
C MET A 122 -21.90 -7.46 13.79
N SER A 123 -22.85 -8.37 14.01
CA SER A 123 -23.97 -8.68 13.10
C SER A 123 -24.74 -7.45 12.57
N PRO A 124 -24.96 -6.34 13.32
CA PRO A 124 -25.69 -5.17 12.81
C PRO A 124 -24.86 -4.20 11.95
N ALA A 125 -23.55 -4.43 11.77
CA ALA A 125 -22.69 -3.53 10.99
C ALA A 125 -22.98 -3.58 9.46
N SER A 126 -23.84 -4.50 8.99
CA SER A 126 -24.27 -4.52 7.59
C SER A 126 -25.09 -3.29 7.19
N ASP A 127 -25.91 -2.79 8.12
CA ASP A 127 -26.95 -1.80 7.81
C ASP A 127 -26.77 -0.47 8.57
N ASP A 128 -25.97 -0.46 9.64
CA ASP A 128 -25.71 0.75 10.43
C ASP A 128 -24.45 1.48 9.95
N TYR A 129 -24.66 2.54 9.15
CA TYR A 129 -23.61 3.43 8.65
C TYR A 129 -22.76 4.05 9.75
N LEU A 130 -23.33 4.37 10.92
CA LEU A 130 -22.56 4.94 12.02
C LEU A 130 -21.58 3.89 12.53
N MET A 131 -22.03 2.65 12.71
CA MET A 131 -21.15 1.56 13.11
C MET A 131 -20.05 1.28 12.07
N GLN A 132 -20.37 1.32 10.77
CA GLN A 132 -19.38 1.17 9.71
C GLN A 132 -18.31 2.27 9.72
N SER A 133 -18.65 3.50 10.14
CA SER A 133 -17.70 4.59 10.25
C SER A 133 -16.71 4.40 11.42
N HIS A 134 -17.12 3.68 12.47
CA HIS A 134 -16.34 3.44 13.67
C HIS A 134 -15.42 2.22 13.59
N VAL A 135 -15.76 1.21 12.78
CA VAL A 135 -14.88 0.07 12.51
C VAL A 135 -13.74 0.53 11.59
N ARG A 136 -12.50 0.39 12.05
CA ARG A 136 -11.31 0.82 11.31
C ARG A 136 -10.25 -0.26 11.25
N LEU A 137 -9.58 -0.32 10.12
CA LEU A 137 -8.37 -1.08 9.88
C LEU A 137 -7.31 -0.09 9.41
N GLY A 138 -6.24 0.10 10.17
CA GLY A 138 -5.34 1.23 10.00
C GLY A 138 -6.10 2.56 10.07
N VAL A 139 -5.95 3.41 9.05
CA VAL A 139 -6.70 4.66 8.92
C VAL A 139 -8.00 4.51 8.11
N ILE A 140 -8.24 3.35 7.49
CA ILE A 140 -9.39 3.10 6.61
C ILE A 140 -10.59 2.65 7.45
N SER A 141 -11.75 3.28 7.26
CA SER A 141 -13.00 2.83 7.89
C SER A 141 -13.69 1.78 7.03
N LEU A 142 -14.48 0.90 7.66
CA LEU A 142 -15.31 -0.08 6.95
C LEU A 142 -16.21 0.61 5.92
N GLN A 143 -16.85 1.72 6.30
CA GLN A 143 -17.66 2.50 5.37
C GLN A 143 -16.87 2.90 4.12
N SER A 144 -15.70 3.53 4.29
CA SER A 144 -14.89 4.00 3.16
C SER A 144 -14.43 2.83 2.28
N PHE A 145 -14.15 1.67 2.87
CA PHE A 145 -13.77 0.48 2.13
C PHE A 145 -14.92 -0.06 1.29
N LEU A 146 -16.13 -0.13 1.86
CA LEU A 146 -17.33 -0.58 1.13
C LEU A 146 -17.71 0.36 -0.03
N GLU A 147 -17.46 1.67 0.11
CA GLU A 147 -17.67 2.66 -0.96
C GLU A 147 -16.69 2.49 -2.13
N MET A 148 -15.52 1.86 -1.92
CA MET A 148 -14.55 1.58 -2.98
C MET A 148 -14.88 0.32 -3.78
N VAL A 149 -15.73 -0.56 -3.25
CA VAL A 149 -16.10 -1.81 -3.92
C VAL A 149 -17.31 -1.58 -4.82
N PRO A 150 -17.25 -1.94 -6.12
CA PRO A 150 -18.40 -1.87 -7.01
C PRO A 150 -19.35 -3.04 -6.74
N TRP A 151 -20.51 -2.74 -6.14
CA TRP A 151 -21.55 -3.73 -5.86
C TRP A 151 -22.56 -3.81 -7.02
N ASP A 152 -23.04 -5.03 -7.29
CA ASP A 152 -24.21 -5.26 -8.15
C ASP A 152 -25.53 -5.09 -7.36
N ASP A 153 -26.66 -5.18 -8.07
CA ASP A 153 -28.01 -5.02 -7.49
C ASP A 153 -28.33 -6.06 -6.39
N GLY A 154 -27.53 -7.12 -6.27
CA GLY A 154 -27.66 -8.17 -5.26
C GLY A 154 -26.70 -8.02 -4.07
N ASP A 155 -26.04 -6.86 -3.91
CA ASP A 155 -24.95 -6.66 -2.93
C ASP A 155 -23.83 -7.72 -3.10
N GLN A 156 -23.56 -8.14 -4.33
CA GLN A 156 -22.45 -9.01 -4.68
C GLN A 156 -21.44 -8.29 -5.57
N THR A 157 -20.24 -8.84 -5.62
CA THR A 157 -19.19 -8.37 -6.52
C THR A 157 -18.28 -9.53 -6.88
N ASP A 158 -17.57 -9.41 -7.99
CA ASP A 158 -16.44 -10.29 -8.28
C ASP A 158 -15.36 -10.07 -7.21
N THR A 159 -14.74 -11.16 -6.76
CA THR A 159 -13.69 -11.12 -5.72
C THR A 159 -12.51 -10.25 -6.14
N VAL A 160 -12.20 -10.19 -7.44
CA VAL A 160 -11.15 -9.33 -7.99
C VAL A 160 -11.38 -7.86 -7.65
N ASN A 161 -12.63 -7.39 -7.68
CA ASN A 161 -12.95 -5.99 -7.35
C ASN A 161 -12.72 -5.70 -5.85
N VAL A 162 -12.93 -6.69 -4.97
CA VAL A 162 -12.62 -6.55 -3.53
C VAL A 162 -11.11 -6.43 -3.33
N VAL A 163 -10.32 -7.22 -4.08
CA VAL A 163 -8.85 -7.15 -4.05
C VAL A 163 -8.36 -5.80 -4.55
N ASP A 164 -8.92 -5.30 -5.65
CA ASP A 164 -8.56 -3.99 -6.20
C ASP A 164 -8.90 -2.86 -5.22
N ALA A 165 -10.07 -2.93 -4.58
CA ALA A 165 -10.45 -2.00 -3.52
C ALA A 165 -9.49 -2.07 -2.32
N PHE A 166 -9.03 -3.26 -1.93
CA PHE A 166 -8.06 -3.42 -0.84
C PHE A 166 -6.69 -2.83 -1.21
N CYS A 167 -6.25 -3.02 -2.46
CA CYS A 167 -5.02 -2.40 -2.96
C CYS A 167 -5.12 -0.87 -2.95
N ALA A 168 -6.25 -0.31 -3.40
CA ALA A 168 -6.50 1.13 -3.36
C ALA A 168 -6.51 1.67 -1.92
N ALA A 169 -7.21 0.98 -1.01
CA ALA A 169 -7.26 1.32 0.40
C ALA A 169 -5.89 1.23 1.08
N SER A 170 -5.04 0.27 0.70
CA SER A 170 -3.65 0.17 1.17
C SER A 170 -2.83 1.41 0.81
N HIS A 171 -2.96 1.92 -0.42
CA HIS A 171 -2.28 3.16 -0.81
C HIS A 171 -2.80 4.38 -0.04
N LEU A 172 -4.11 4.45 0.22
CA LEU A 172 -4.70 5.49 1.05
C LEU A 172 -4.20 5.42 2.50
N ASP A 173 -4.09 4.22 3.07
CA ASP A 173 -3.58 4.01 4.42
C ASP A 173 -2.14 4.53 4.56
N GLN A 174 -1.28 4.17 3.61
CA GLN A 174 0.11 4.61 3.57
C GLN A 174 0.26 6.13 3.42
N SER A 175 -0.57 6.76 2.58
CA SER A 175 -0.49 8.21 2.33
C SER A 175 -1.05 9.04 3.48
N LEU A 176 -2.23 8.68 3.99
CA LEU A 176 -2.90 9.41 5.07
C LEU A 176 -2.20 9.24 6.42
N SER A 177 -1.61 8.06 6.68
CA SER A 177 -0.81 7.82 7.88
C SER A 177 0.41 8.76 7.96
N ARG A 178 1.06 9.06 6.82
CA ARG A 178 2.21 9.95 6.73
C ARG A 178 1.84 11.42 6.87
N GLU A 179 0.71 11.84 6.32
CA GLU A 179 0.31 13.26 6.31
C GLU A 179 -0.40 13.72 7.59
N SER A 180 -1.25 12.88 8.17
CA SER A 180 -2.17 13.28 9.25
C SER A 180 -1.47 13.65 10.56
N LYS A 181 -0.61 12.77 11.09
CA LYS A 181 0.00 12.96 12.41
C LYS A 181 1.02 14.10 12.42
N ALA A 182 1.86 14.19 11.39
CA ALA A 182 2.89 15.23 11.31
C ALA A 182 2.31 16.62 11.02
N ARG A 183 1.23 16.74 10.24
CA ARG A 183 0.57 18.03 9.99
C ARG A 183 -0.22 18.49 11.22
N ALA A 184 -0.96 17.60 11.87
CA ALA A 184 -1.68 17.91 13.11
C ALA A 184 -0.73 18.35 14.23
N PHE A 185 0.37 17.62 14.44
CA PHE A 185 1.37 17.97 15.46
C PHE A 185 2.06 19.32 15.18
N ARG A 186 2.39 19.60 13.90
CA ARG A 186 2.93 20.91 13.50
C ARG A 186 1.95 22.05 13.72
N SER A 187 0.65 21.84 13.44
CA SER A 187 -0.37 22.87 13.70
C SER A 187 -0.54 23.16 15.19
N TRP A 188 -0.27 22.19 16.06
CA TRP A 188 -0.39 22.35 17.51
C TRP A 188 0.83 23.05 18.13
N MET A 189 2.04 22.84 17.57
CA MET A 189 3.27 23.53 18.01
C MET A 189 3.37 25.00 17.59
N VAL A 190 2.59 25.44 16.58
CA VAL A 190 2.60 26.84 16.09
C VAL A 190 1.54 27.68 16.82
N ARG A 191 1.16 27.29 18.05
CA ARG A 191 0.24 28.05 18.89
C ARG A 191 0.97 28.76 20.02
#